data_AF-A0A816EHY2-F1
#
_entry.id   AF-A0A816EHY2-F1
#
_cell.length_a   1.000
_cell.length_b   1.000
_cell.length_c   1.000
_cell.angle_alpha   90.00
_cell.angle_beta   90.00
_cell.angle_gamma   90.00
#
_symmetry.space_group_name_H-M   'P 1'
#
loop_
_entity.id
_entity.type
_entity.pdbx_description
1 polymer ?
#
loop_
_entity_poly.entity_id
_entity_poly.type
_entity_poly.pdbx_seq_one_letter_code
_entity_poly.pdbx_strand_id
1 'polypeptide(L)'
;MKVGVMQRVKEPNEQLLLILLNIIHNISRHDDGVDALNSFNAINVIKEYQSYNKDDFLCSMILALLSTPEEIKNDRKRMNNVLDQLLEIVYDASLSSDY
;
A
#
# COMPACT_ATOMS: atom_id res chain seq x y z
N MET A 1 -17.29 20.73 35.55
CA MET A 1 -17.18 20.51 34.09
C MET A 1 -15.73 20.22 33.76
N LYS A 2 -15.39 18.99 33.37
CA LYS A 2 -14.05 18.66 32.85
C LYS A 2 -14.07 18.93 31.35
N VAL A 3 -13.32 19.94 30.92
CA VAL A 3 -13.14 20.31 29.53
C VAL A 3 -12.45 19.14 28.82
N GLY A 4 -13.11 18.57 27.83
CA GLY A 4 -12.56 17.48 27.02
C GLY A 4 -11.34 17.98 26.25
N VAL A 5 -10.19 17.36 26.51
CA VAL A 5 -9.03 17.47 25.63
C VAL A 5 -9.36 16.66 24.38
N MET A 6 -10.01 17.28 23.40
CA MET A 6 -9.98 16.77 22.03
C MET A 6 -8.52 16.82 21.59
N GLN A 7 -7.84 15.67 21.66
CA GLN A 7 -6.58 15.47 20.97
C GLN A 7 -6.84 15.75 19.49
N ARG A 8 -6.31 16.87 18.98
CA ARG A 8 -6.22 17.09 17.55
C ARG A 8 -5.32 16.00 17.00
N VAL A 9 -5.91 15.02 16.34
CA VAL A 9 -5.17 14.13 15.44
C VAL A 9 -4.54 15.06 14.41
N LYS A 10 -3.22 15.28 14.49
CA LYS A 10 -2.47 16.01 13.46
C LYS A 10 -2.64 15.19 12.19
N GLU A 11 -3.19 15.78 11.14
CA GLU A 11 -3.22 15.13 9.84
C GLU A 11 -1.79 14.74 9.45
N PRO A 12 -1.56 13.49 9.05
CA PRO A 12 -0.24 13.01 8.69
C PRO A 12 0.29 13.80 7.49
N ASN A 13 1.57 14.14 7.53
CA ASN A 13 2.24 14.78 6.40
C ASN A 13 2.28 13.78 5.23
N GLU A 14 1.48 14.04 4.19
CA GLU A 14 1.33 13.17 3.02
C GLU A 14 2.68 12.81 2.36
N GLN A 15 3.63 13.75 2.30
CA GLN A 15 4.96 13.49 1.76
C GLN A 15 5.75 12.50 2.61
N LEU A 16 5.74 12.67 3.93
CA LEU A 16 6.41 11.74 4.84
C LEU A 16 5.82 10.34 4.68
N LEU A 17 4.51 10.26 4.51
CA LEU A 17 3.82 9.00 4.43
C LEU A 17 4.08 8.28 3.10
N LEU A 18 4.14 9.02 1.99
CA LEU A 18 4.60 8.49 0.70
C LEU A 18 6.05 7.96 0.79
N ILE A 19 6.95 8.67 1.49
CA ILE A 19 8.33 8.21 1.72
C ILE A 19 8.33 6.88 2.49
N LEU A 20 7.52 6.78 3.56
CA LEU A 20 7.43 5.57 4.36
C LEU A 20 6.91 4.37 3.54
N LEU A 21 5.85 4.56 2.75
CA LEU A 21 5.32 3.51 1.88
C LEU A 21 6.36 3.05 0.85
N ASN A 22 7.15 3.96 0.28
CA ASN A 22 8.23 3.60 -0.64
C ASN A 22 9.34 2.79 0.05
N ILE A 23 9.69 3.13 1.30
CA ILE A 23 10.64 2.35 2.08
C ILE A 23 10.10 0.94 2.34
N ILE A 24 8.85 0.83 2.79
CA ILE A 24 8.20 -0.46 3.05
C ILE A 24 8.14 -1.30 1.78
N HIS A 25 7.72 -0.70 0.67
CA HIS A 25 7.70 -1.38 -0.63
C HIS A 25 9.08 -1.88 -1.05
N ASN A 26 10.13 -1.08 -0.86
CA ASN A 26 11.49 -1.51 -1.17
C ASN A 26 11.91 -2.72 -0.32
N ILE A 27 11.58 -2.72 0.98
CA ILE A 27 11.89 -3.83 1.90
C ILE A 27 11.09 -5.08 1.51
N SER A 28 9.79 -4.95 1.19
CA SER A 28 8.91 -6.07 0.89
C SER A 28 9.26 -6.83 -0.40
N ARG A 29 10.19 -6.33 -1.22
CA ARG A 29 10.68 -7.04 -2.42
C ARG A 29 11.76 -8.10 -2.10
N HIS A 30 12.19 -8.18 -0.85
CA HIS A 30 13.22 -9.11 -0.39
C HIS A 30 12.60 -10.11 0.59
N ASP A 31 12.93 -11.40 0.46
CA ASP A 31 12.35 -12.47 1.31
C ASP A 31 12.56 -12.18 2.81
N ASP A 32 13.79 -11.87 3.22
CA ASP A 32 14.10 -11.48 4.62
C ASP A 32 13.35 -10.21 5.06
N GLY A 33 13.04 -9.33 4.10
CA GLY A 33 12.28 -8.10 4.33
C GLY A 33 10.80 -8.37 4.54
N VAL A 34 10.21 -9.31 3.81
CA VAL A 34 8.84 -9.79 4.00
C VAL A 34 8.69 -10.40 5.40
N ASP A 35 9.61 -11.27 5.79
CA ASP A 35 9.60 -11.89 7.12
C ASP A 35 9.69 -10.84 8.24
N ALA A 36 10.61 -9.88 8.09
CA ALA A 36 10.75 -8.78 9.03
C ALA A 36 9.47 -7.96 9.13
N LEU A 37 8.89 -7.51 8.02
CA LEU A 37 7.66 -6.71 7.99
C LEU A 37 6.46 -7.46 8.57
N ASN A 38 6.31 -8.75 8.24
CA ASN A 38 5.25 -9.58 8.78
C ASN A 38 5.39 -9.78 10.30
N SER A 39 6.61 -9.87 10.83
CA SER A 39 6.85 -9.91 12.28
C SER A 39 6.36 -8.66 13.03
N PHE A 40 6.27 -7.52 12.33
CA PHE A 40 5.73 -6.25 12.85
C PHE A 40 4.27 -5.99 12.47
N ASN A 41 3.53 -7.00 12.02
CA ASN A 41 2.11 -6.87 11.66
C ASN A 41 1.86 -5.83 10.53
N ALA A 42 2.82 -5.66 9.61
CA ALA A 42 2.76 -4.65 8.56
C ALA A 42 1.51 -4.78 7.67
N ILE A 43 1.03 -6.00 7.40
CA ILE A 43 -0.19 -6.24 6.61
C ILE A 43 -1.38 -5.46 7.17
N ASN A 44 -1.60 -5.50 8.49
CA ASN A 44 -2.74 -4.84 9.10
C ASN A 44 -2.59 -3.31 9.08
N VAL A 45 -1.36 -2.81 9.31
CA VAL A 45 -1.07 -1.37 9.23
C VAL A 45 -1.31 -0.84 7.82
N ILE A 46 -0.88 -1.56 6.79
CA ILE A 46 -1.07 -1.15 5.40
C ILE A 46 -2.55 -1.24 5.00
N LYS A 47 -3.29 -2.27 5.44
CA LYS A 47 -4.75 -2.36 5.23
C LYS A 47 -5.51 -1.22 5.89
N GLU A 48 -5.15 -0.87 7.12
CA GLU A 48 -5.72 0.26 7.84
C GLU A 48 -5.46 1.57 7.09
N TYR A 49 -4.22 1.82 6.69
CA TYR A 49 -3.86 3.00 5.92
C TYR A 49 -4.62 3.07 4.57
N GLN A 50 -4.67 1.97 3.83
CA GLN A 50 -5.36 1.89 2.55
C GLN A 50 -6.88 2.07 2.66
N SER A 51 -7.47 1.82 3.83
CA SER A 51 -8.88 2.13 4.08
C SER A 51 -9.19 3.63 4.03
N TYR A 52 -8.19 4.46 4.36
CA TYR A 52 -8.25 5.92 4.26
C TYR A 52 -7.92 6.42 2.84
N ASN A 53 -7.07 5.68 2.09
CA ASN A 53 -6.64 6.00 0.73
C ASN A 53 -6.90 4.83 -0.23
N LYS A 54 -8.15 4.67 -0.64
CA LYS A 54 -8.66 3.49 -1.36
C LYS A 54 -7.97 3.19 -2.70
N ASP A 55 -7.41 4.21 -3.35
CA ASP A 55 -6.80 4.12 -4.68
C ASP A 55 -5.26 4.10 -4.63
N ASP A 56 -4.67 3.81 -3.46
CA ASP A 56 -3.23 3.69 -3.32
C ASP A 56 -2.75 2.33 -3.87
N PHE A 57 -2.26 2.36 -5.11
CA PHE A 57 -1.70 1.19 -5.79
C PHE A 57 -0.45 0.65 -5.08
N LEU A 58 0.35 1.52 -4.46
CA LEU A 58 1.57 1.15 -3.75
C LEU A 58 1.22 0.28 -2.54
N CYS A 59 0.15 0.61 -1.82
CA CYS A 59 -0.37 -0.23 -0.75
C CYS A 59 -0.81 -1.60 -1.26
N SER A 60 -1.47 -1.67 -2.42
CA SER A 60 -1.88 -2.94 -3.02
C SER A 60 -0.67 -3.80 -3.41
N MET A 61 0.40 -3.18 -3.94
CA MET A 61 1.65 -3.86 -4.25
C MET A 61 2.33 -4.40 -2.99
N ILE A 62 2.42 -3.58 -1.94
CA ILE A 62 2.98 -4.00 -0.64
C ILE A 62 2.19 -5.20 -0.10
N LEU A 63 0.86 -5.13 -0.08
CA LEU A 63 0.03 -6.23 0.41
C LEU A 63 0.21 -7.50 -0.42
N ALA A 64 0.32 -7.40 -1.74
CA ALA A 64 0.59 -8.56 -2.59
C ALA A 64 1.94 -9.23 -2.27
N LEU A 65 2.96 -8.44 -1.93
CA LEU A 65 4.28 -8.95 -1.55
C LEU A 65 4.29 -9.58 -0.14
N LEU A 66 3.48 -9.06 0.78
CA LEU A 66 3.42 -9.54 2.15
C LEU A 66 2.45 -10.71 2.35
N SER A 67 1.47 -10.86 1.46
CA SER A 67 0.41 -11.88 1.55
C SER A 67 0.82 -13.23 1.00
N THR A 68 0.27 -14.27 1.62
CA THR A 68 0.36 -15.64 1.12
C THR A 68 -0.48 -15.82 -0.16
N PRO A 69 -0.19 -16.85 -0.99
CA PRO A 69 -1.00 -17.16 -2.17
C PRO A 69 -2.49 -17.35 -1.86
N GLU A 70 -2.82 -17.98 -0.74
CA GLU A 70 -4.20 -18.18 -0.28
C GLU A 70 -4.90 -16.85 0.05
N GLU A 71 -4.21 -15.91 0.70
CA GLU A 71 -4.77 -14.58 0.99
C GLU A 71 -5.02 -13.78 -0.28
N ILE A 72 -4.11 -13.85 -1.26
CA ILE A 72 -4.27 -13.22 -2.57
C ILE A 72 -5.50 -13.79 -3.30
N LYS A 73 -5.69 -15.11 -3.26
CA LYS A 73 -6.87 -15.77 -3.85
C LYS A 73 -8.18 -15.29 -3.20
N ASN A 74 -8.17 -15.01 -1.91
CA ASN A 74 -9.34 -14.50 -1.19
C ASN A 74 -9.67 -13.04 -1.56
N ASP A 75 -8.69 -12.25 -2.01
CA ASP A 75 -8.86 -10.86 -2.47
C ASP A 75 -8.73 -10.70 -3.99
N ARG A 76 -9.06 -11.77 -4.74
CA ARG A 76 -8.80 -11.87 -6.19
C ARG A 76 -9.40 -10.73 -7.01
N LYS A 77 -10.62 -10.29 -6.68
CA LYS A 77 -11.30 -9.21 -7.41
C LYS A 77 -10.49 -7.92 -7.34
N ARG A 78 -9.97 -7.59 -6.16
CA ARG A 78 -9.16 -6.40 -5.95
C ARG A 78 -7.82 -6.51 -6.65
N MET A 79 -7.17 -7.66 -6.55
CA MET A 79 -5.87 -7.88 -7.20
C MET A 79 -5.96 -7.78 -8.71
N ASN A 80 -7.05 -8.28 -9.31
CA ASN A 80 -7.31 -8.09 -10.73
C ASN A 80 -7.49 -6.61 -11.08
N ASN A 81 -8.27 -5.84 -10.30
CA ASN A 81 -8.43 -4.40 -10.55
C ASN A 81 -7.10 -3.65 -10.48
N VAL A 82 -6.24 -3.97 -9.52
CA VAL A 82 -4.91 -3.35 -9.38
C VAL A 82 -4.03 -3.72 -10.57
N LEU A 83 -4.06 -4.98 -11.01
CA LEU A 83 -3.34 -5.41 -12.20
C LEU A 83 -3.83 -4.67 -13.46
N ASP A 84 -5.15 -4.53 -13.63
CA ASP A 84 -5.75 -3.81 -14.75
C ASP A 84 -5.28 -2.35 -14.78
N GLN A 85 -5.29 -1.66 -13.63
CA GLN A 85 -4.77 -0.30 -13.50
C GLN A 85 -3.27 -0.20 -13.82
N LEU A 86 -2.46 -1.15 -13.36
CA LEU A 86 -1.02 -1.18 -13.68
C LEU A 86 -0.78 -1.42 -15.17
N LEU A 87 -1.57 -2.28 -15.81
CA LEU A 87 -1.50 -2.53 -17.25
C LEU A 87 -1.92 -1.30 -18.04
N GLU A 88 -2.93 -0.56 -17.60
CA GLU A 88 -3.35 0.72 -18.19
C GLU A 88 -2.22 1.75 -18.12
N ILE A 89 -1.54 1.89 -16.98
CA ILE A 89 -0.37 2.77 -16.83
C ILE A 89 0.75 2.40 -17.81
N VAL A 90 1.07 1.11 -17.93
CA VAL A 90 2.11 0.62 -18.86
C VAL A 90 1.70 0.88 -20.31
N TYR A 91 0.42 0.66 -20.63
CA TYR A 91 -0.12 0.92 -21.95
C TYR A 91 -0.04 2.41 -22.31
N ASP A 92 -0.50 3.29 -21.43
CA ASP A 92 -0.45 4.74 -21.63
C ASP A 92 0.98 5.25 -21.77
N ALA A 93 1.90 4.75 -20.94
CA ALA A 93 3.33 5.08 -21.05
C ALA A 93 3.95 4.62 -22.38
N SER A 94 3.44 3.52 -22.96
CA SER A 94 3.89 3.05 -24.27
C SER A 94 3.36 3.90 -25.43
N LEU A 95 2.20 4.55 -25.24
CA LEU A 95 1.59 5.45 -26.21
C LEU A 95 2.12 6.89 -26.11
N SER A 96 2.59 7.29 -24.92
CA SER A 96 3.25 8.58 -24.70
C SER A 96 4.68 8.57 -25.28
N SER A 97 4.81 8.21 -26.55
CA SER A 97 6.01 8.38 -27.35
C SER A 97 6.13 9.84 -27.79
N ASP A 98 6.31 10.75 -26.83
CA ASP A 98 6.96 12.04 -27.07
C ASP A 98 8.43 11.91 -26.62
N TYR A 99 9.20 11.17 -27.42
CA TYR A 99 10.67 11.18 -27.44
C TYR A 99 11.14 11.21 -28.89
#